data_AF-A0A409VBD5-F1
#
_entry.id   AF-A0A409VBD5-F1
#
_cell.length_a   1.000
_cell.length_b   1.000
_cell.length_c   1.000
_cell.angle_alpha   90.00
_cell.angle_beta   90.00
_cell.angle_gamma   90.00
#
_symmetry.space_group_name_H-M   'P 1'
#
loop_
_entity.id
_entity.type
_entity.pdbx_description
1 polymer ?
#
loop_
_entity_poly.entity_id
_entity_poly.type
_entity_poly.pdbx_seq_one_letter_code
_entity_poly.pdbx_strand_id
1 'polypeptide(L)'
;MLIRFSVNRLLICSLPRRLFYSTCINCSTTLNSNIPVCKKCGSISPLPSNTSHHSLLGVPDKPNPFVVDVPTLKQRFRQAQSICHPDAWSTKPPNQQDMAHTLSSRLNEAYQTLLRPLARAEYILERNGYPLSERDQVDDMEFMMEIMDSRERIDEASPGDKSSISSLVEENEEHIEKTINELTELISKENWEDAKAAAIRLRYLEGIENAGKKWLENIE
;
A
#
# COMPACT_ATOMS: atom_id res chain seq x y z
N MET A 1 22.91 35.53 17.75
CA MET A 1 21.79 36.13 16.98
C MET A 1 20.73 35.05 16.84
N LEU A 2 19.77 35.04 17.76
CA LEU A 2 18.72 34.02 17.89
C LEU A 2 17.52 34.47 17.06
N ILE A 3 17.16 33.73 16.01
CA ILE A 3 15.91 33.95 15.28
C ILE A 3 14.94 32.86 15.71
N ARG A 4 14.05 33.25 16.64
CA ARG A 4 12.84 32.51 17.01
C ARG A 4 11.85 32.59 15.85
N PHE A 5 11.55 31.47 15.21
CA PHE A 5 10.31 31.33 14.45
C PHE A 5 9.25 30.68 15.34
N SER A 6 8.39 31.55 15.87
CA SER A 6 7.09 31.17 16.42
C SER A 6 6.12 31.06 15.26
N VAL A 7 5.56 29.88 15.01
CA VAL A 7 4.32 29.78 14.23
C VAL A 7 3.36 28.81 14.91
N ASN A 8 2.15 29.32 15.05
CA ASN A 8 1.02 28.87 15.81
C ASN A 8 0.61 27.40 15.63
N ARG A 9 0.28 26.85 16.80
CA ARG A 9 -0.66 25.75 17.04
C ARG A 9 -2.01 26.05 16.39
N LEU A 10 -2.70 24.98 15.95
CA LEU A 10 -4.08 24.89 15.46
C LEU A 10 -4.24 25.08 13.95
N LEU A 11 -4.32 23.94 13.25
CA LEU A 11 -5.36 23.65 12.25
C LEU A 11 -5.41 22.13 12.08
N ILE A 12 -6.22 21.50 12.94
CA ILE A 12 -6.65 20.11 12.76
C ILE A 12 -7.54 20.14 11.52
N CYS A 13 -6.98 19.76 10.37
CA CYS A 13 -7.70 19.68 9.12
C CYS A 13 -8.68 18.50 9.20
N SER A 14 -9.93 18.81 9.54
CA SER A 14 -11.04 17.88 9.57
C SER A 14 -11.42 17.50 8.14
N LEU A 15 -10.76 16.47 7.61
CA LEU A 15 -11.16 15.82 6.37
C LEU A 15 -12.59 15.23 6.52
N PRO A 16 -13.46 15.36 5.50
CA PRO A 16 -14.82 14.85 5.57
C PRO A 16 -14.78 13.32 5.59
N ARG A 17 -15.12 12.73 6.75
CA ARG A 17 -15.31 11.28 6.86
C ARG A 17 -16.49 10.89 5.99
N ARG A 18 -16.26 10.33 4.80
CA ARG A 18 -17.27 9.52 4.11
C ARG A 18 -17.44 8.23 4.92
N LEU A 19 -18.24 8.31 5.98
CA LEU A 19 -18.65 7.16 6.78
C LEU A 19 -19.63 6.34 5.96
N PHE A 20 -19.13 5.37 5.21
CA PHE A 20 -19.98 4.26 4.79
C PHE A 20 -20.41 3.53 6.06
N TYR A 21 -21.72 3.28 6.17
CA TYR A 21 -22.48 2.74 7.31
C TYR A 21 -22.84 3.76 8.40
N SER A 22 -23.84 4.60 8.11
CA SER A 22 -24.39 5.53 9.10
C SER A 22 -25.15 4.84 10.24
N THR A 23 -25.65 3.61 10.06
CA THR A 23 -26.48 2.91 11.07
C THR A 23 -26.36 1.39 11.00
N CYS A 24 -26.32 0.74 12.16
CA CYS A 24 -26.41 -0.71 12.29
C CYS A 24 -27.81 -1.23 11.90
N ILE A 25 -27.88 -2.29 11.09
CA ILE A 25 -29.16 -2.89 10.66
C ILE A 25 -29.93 -3.59 11.81
N ASN A 26 -29.24 -3.95 12.88
CA ASN A 26 -29.83 -4.70 14.00
C ASN A 26 -30.30 -3.79 15.15
N CYS A 27 -29.51 -2.76 15.51
CA CYS A 27 -29.79 -1.91 16.67
C CYS A 27 -29.88 -0.42 16.36
N SER A 28 -29.86 -0.05 15.07
CA SER A 28 -29.98 1.33 14.56
C SER A 28 -28.96 2.32 15.12
N THR A 29 -27.91 1.83 15.78
CA THR A 29 -26.86 2.66 16.36
C THR A 29 -25.91 3.15 15.28
N THR A 30 -25.48 4.40 15.39
CA THR A 30 -24.52 5.00 14.48
C THR A 30 -23.15 4.32 14.59
N LEU A 31 -22.62 3.84 13.46
CA LEU A 31 -21.29 3.24 13.44
C LEU A 31 -20.24 4.35 13.23
N ASN A 32 -19.29 4.42 14.15
CA ASN A 32 -18.18 5.39 14.09
C ASN A 32 -16.91 4.79 13.45
N SER A 33 -17.05 3.64 12.79
CA SER A 33 -15.97 2.88 12.13
C SER A 33 -16.26 2.72 10.64
N ASN A 34 -15.20 2.61 9.84
CA ASN A 34 -15.32 2.37 8.39
C ASN A 34 -15.61 0.91 8.04
N ILE A 35 -15.62 0.04 9.05
CA ILE A 35 -15.98 -1.36 8.93
C ILE A 35 -17.39 -1.61 9.49
N PRO A 36 -18.15 -2.56 8.91
CA PRO A 36 -19.54 -2.85 9.24
C PRO A 36 -19.69 -3.70 10.52
N VAL A 37 -19.06 -3.28 11.62
CA VAL A 37 -19.11 -3.98 12.91
C VAL A 37 -19.75 -3.09 13.97
N CYS A 38 -20.85 -3.57 14.57
CA CYS A 38 -21.52 -2.86 15.65
C CYS A 38 -20.98 -3.31 17.02
N LYS A 39 -20.32 -2.41 17.75
CA LYS A 39 -19.86 -2.66 19.12
C LYS A 39 -21.00 -2.80 20.15
N LYS A 40 -22.18 -2.22 19.87
CA LYS A 40 -23.32 -2.21 20.82
C LYS A 40 -24.05 -3.55 20.85
N CYS A 41 -24.44 -4.07 19.69
CA CYS A 41 -25.17 -5.35 19.59
C CYS A 41 -24.28 -6.52 19.14
N GLY A 42 -23.00 -6.28 18.87
CA GLY A 42 -22.05 -7.32 18.45
C GLY A 42 -22.42 -7.98 17.12
N SER A 43 -23.02 -7.22 16.19
CA SER A 43 -23.37 -7.72 14.85
C SER A 43 -22.34 -7.27 13.83
N ILE A 44 -22.01 -8.16 12.89
CA ILE A 44 -21.22 -7.86 11.69
C ILE A 44 -22.15 -7.87 10.47
N SER A 45 -21.94 -6.95 9.53
CA SER A 45 -22.69 -6.86 8.27
C SER A 45 -21.76 -7.03 7.07
N PRO A 46 -22.26 -7.49 5.91
CA PRO A 46 -21.40 -7.73 4.75
C PRO A 46 -20.86 -6.41 4.19
N LEU A 47 -19.64 -6.47 3.64
CA LEU A 47 -19.06 -5.37 2.86
C LEU A 47 -19.66 -5.37 1.44
N PRO A 48 -20.06 -4.20 0.89
CA PRO A 48 -20.28 -4.04 -0.53
C PRO A 48 -19.06 -4.52 -1.31
N SER A 49 -19.31 -5.16 -2.45
CA SER A 49 -18.27 -5.62 -3.37
C SER A 49 -17.39 -4.48 -3.89
N ASN A 50 -17.96 -3.28 -4.09
CA ASN A 50 -17.26 -2.08 -4.59
C ASN A 50 -16.59 -1.22 -3.49
N THR A 51 -16.24 -1.79 -2.34
CA THR A 51 -15.56 -1.01 -1.30
C THR A 51 -14.07 -0.88 -1.66
N SER A 52 -13.57 0.35 -1.84
CA SER A 52 -12.14 0.57 -2.09
C SER A 52 -11.28 0.25 -0.86
N HIS A 53 -10.02 -0.11 -1.07
CA HIS A 53 -9.05 -0.34 0.00
C HIS A 53 -8.85 0.91 0.86
N HIS A 54 -8.82 2.09 0.21
CA HIS A 54 -8.74 3.38 0.89
C HIS A 54 -9.92 3.60 1.84
N SER A 55 -11.15 3.41 1.34
CA SER A 55 -12.36 3.55 2.15
C SER A 55 -12.41 2.53 3.29
N LEU A 56 -12.02 1.28 3.02
CA LEU A 56 -12.02 0.21 4.00
C LEU A 56 -11.08 0.52 5.19
N LEU A 57 -9.90 1.07 4.91
CA LEU A 57 -8.94 1.48 5.93
C LEU A 57 -9.12 2.92 6.42
N GLY A 58 -10.07 3.68 5.86
CA GLY A 58 -10.29 5.06 6.27
C GLY A 58 -9.15 6.02 5.98
N VAL A 59 -8.41 5.75 4.91
CA VAL A 59 -7.39 6.66 4.38
C VAL A 59 -7.97 7.40 3.17
N PRO A 60 -7.60 8.66 2.94
CA PRO A 60 -8.11 9.42 1.80
C PRO A 60 -7.61 8.82 0.48
N ASP A 61 -8.49 8.77 -0.51
CA ASP A 61 -8.18 8.43 -1.92
C ASP A 61 -8.05 9.67 -2.81
N LYS A 62 -8.26 10.87 -2.25
CA LYS A 62 -8.18 12.17 -2.93
C LYS A 62 -7.29 13.15 -2.16
N PRO A 63 -6.60 14.08 -2.83
CA PRO A 63 -6.60 14.30 -4.28
C PRO A 63 -5.80 13.27 -5.08
N ASN A 64 -4.89 12.53 -4.43
CA ASN A 64 -4.07 11.52 -5.08
C ASN A 64 -4.13 10.20 -4.29
N PRO A 65 -4.66 9.10 -4.86
CA PRO A 65 -4.78 7.82 -4.16
C PRO A 65 -3.43 7.14 -3.91
N PHE A 66 -2.36 7.55 -4.60
CA PHE A 66 -1.03 6.99 -4.40
C PHE A 66 -0.34 7.55 -3.16
N VAL A 67 -0.69 8.75 -2.70
CA VAL A 67 -0.11 9.36 -1.50
C VAL A 67 -0.78 8.80 -0.25
N VAL A 68 -0.07 7.95 0.49
CA VAL A 68 -0.58 7.30 1.70
C VAL A 68 0.38 7.52 2.86
N ASP A 69 -0.14 8.05 3.96
CA ASP A 69 0.59 8.14 5.23
C ASP A 69 0.66 6.76 5.91
N VAL A 70 1.82 6.12 5.82
CA VAL A 70 2.05 4.75 6.33
C VAL A 70 1.79 4.61 7.84
N PRO A 71 2.21 5.55 8.71
CA PRO A 71 1.82 5.56 10.12
C PRO A 71 0.30 5.54 10.35
N THR A 72 -0.45 6.43 9.69
CA THR A 72 -1.92 6.43 9.77
C THR A 72 -2.51 5.14 9.23
N LEU A 73 -2.04 4.65 8.08
CA LEU A 73 -2.49 3.37 7.49
C LEU A 73 -2.37 2.23 8.50
N LYS A 74 -1.19 2.08 9.12
CA LYS A 74 -0.90 1.05 10.13
C LYS A 74 -1.77 1.20 11.37
N GLN A 75 -1.97 2.43 11.84
CA GLN A 75 -2.86 2.70 12.97
C GLN A 75 -4.30 2.29 12.67
N ARG A 76 -4.83 2.68 11.50
CA ARG A 76 -6.19 2.37 11.07
C ARG A 76 -6.41 0.88 10.89
N PHE A 77 -5.45 0.20 10.26
CA PHE A 77 -5.46 -1.25 10.11
C PHE A 77 -5.56 -1.96 11.47
N ARG A 78 -4.69 -1.61 12.43
CA ARG A 78 -4.72 -2.19 13.79
C ARG A 78 -6.05 -1.93 14.50
N GLN A 79 -6.60 -0.73 14.38
CA GLN A 79 -7.92 -0.40 14.94
C GLN A 79 -9.02 -1.26 14.34
N ALA A 80 -9.05 -1.42 13.01
CA ALA A 80 -10.04 -2.24 12.33
C ALA A 80 -9.89 -3.73 12.71
N GLN A 81 -8.67 -4.28 12.65
CA GLN A 81 -8.37 -5.65 13.04
C GLN A 81 -8.79 -5.96 14.48
N SER A 82 -8.52 -5.06 15.43
CA SER A 82 -8.92 -5.25 16.84
C SER A 82 -10.44 -5.43 17.06
N ILE A 83 -11.25 -5.01 16.08
CA ILE A 83 -12.71 -5.05 16.15
C ILE A 83 -13.26 -6.31 15.44
N CYS A 84 -12.64 -6.74 14.34
CA CYS A 84 -13.13 -7.82 13.50
C CYS A 84 -12.25 -9.09 13.49
N HIS A 85 -11.21 -9.16 14.34
CA HIS A 85 -10.33 -10.33 14.39
C HIS A 85 -11.15 -11.61 14.65
N PRO A 86 -10.96 -12.69 13.87
CA PRO A 86 -11.77 -13.91 13.97
C PRO A 86 -11.88 -14.49 15.39
N ASP A 87 -10.80 -14.43 16.17
CA ASP A 87 -10.77 -14.93 17.56
C ASP A 87 -11.86 -14.31 18.44
N ALA A 88 -12.13 -13.00 18.27
CA ALA A 88 -13.18 -12.29 19.01
C ALA A 88 -14.60 -12.72 18.62
N TRP A 89 -14.74 -13.44 17.50
CA TRP A 89 -16.01 -13.90 16.93
C TRP A 89 -16.18 -15.42 17.03
N SER A 90 -15.19 -16.17 17.52
CA SER A 90 -15.19 -17.64 17.63
C SER A 90 -16.39 -18.27 18.37
N THR A 91 -17.05 -17.51 19.25
CA THR A 91 -18.25 -17.96 19.99
C THR A 91 -19.57 -17.52 19.36
N LYS A 92 -19.53 -16.77 18.24
CA LYS A 92 -20.70 -16.27 17.52
C LYS A 92 -21.27 -17.34 16.59
N PRO A 93 -22.50 -17.18 16.07
CA PRO A 93 -23.05 -18.09 15.09
C PRO A 93 -22.15 -18.19 13.83
N PRO A 94 -22.12 -19.35 13.13
CA PRO A 94 -21.18 -19.60 12.02
C PRO A 94 -21.16 -18.51 10.95
N ASN A 95 -22.34 -17.99 10.56
CA ASN A 95 -22.44 -16.90 9.59
C ASN A 95 -21.66 -15.64 10.00
N GLN A 96 -21.66 -15.29 11.29
CA GLN A 96 -20.90 -14.13 11.79
C GLN A 96 -19.40 -14.42 11.86
N GLN A 97 -19.02 -15.66 12.14
CA GLN A 97 -17.61 -16.09 12.10
C GLN A 97 -17.05 -15.97 10.68
N ASP A 98 -17.78 -16.48 9.69
CA ASP A 98 -17.40 -16.41 8.27
C ASP A 98 -17.27 -14.96 7.79
N MET A 99 -18.18 -14.09 8.22
CA MET A 99 -18.14 -12.66 7.92
C MET A 99 -16.94 -11.98 8.57
N ALA A 100 -16.59 -12.32 9.82
CA ALA A 100 -15.42 -11.78 10.50
C ALA A 100 -14.12 -12.24 9.82
N HIS A 101 -14.05 -13.51 9.42
CA HIS A 101 -12.95 -14.04 8.61
C HIS A 101 -12.79 -13.28 7.30
N THR A 102 -13.88 -13.15 6.53
CA THR A 102 -13.87 -12.44 5.24
C THR A 102 -13.43 -10.98 5.39
N LEU A 103 -13.96 -10.28 6.40
CA LEU A 103 -13.59 -8.89 6.69
C LEU A 103 -12.11 -8.76 7.09
N SER A 104 -11.63 -9.64 7.97
CA SER A 104 -10.23 -9.68 8.41
C SER A 104 -9.28 -9.90 7.22
N SER A 105 -9.60 -10.86 6.34
CA SER A 105 -8.82 -11.12 5.12
C SER A 105 -8.79 -9.91 4.20
N ARG A 106 -9.93 -9.25 3.95
CA ARG A 106 -9.99 -8.04 3.12
C ARG A 106 -9.21 -6.87 3.72
N LEU A 107 -9.19 -6.73 5.04
CA LEU A 107 -8.38 -5.70 5.71
C LEU A 107 -6.88 -5.97 5.55
N ASN A 108 -6.47 -7.25 5.61
CA ASN A 108 -5.09 -7.64 5.39
C ASN A 108 -4.68 -7.36 3.94
N GLU A 109 -5.51 -7.75 2.97
CA GLU A 109 -5.30 -7.46 1.55
C GLU A 109 -5.16 -5.95 1.32
N ALA A 110 -6.15 -5.15 1.73
CA ALA A 110 -6.11 -3.70 1.60
C ALA A 110 -4.87 -3.08 2.25
N TYR A 111 -4.46 -3.57 3.42
CA TYR A 111 -3.29 -3.06 4.12
C TYR A 111 -2.00 -3.39 3.36
N GLN A 112 -1.84 -4.64 2.91
CA GLN A 112 -0.65 -5.07 2.17
C GLN A 112 -0.55 -4.35 0.82
N THR A 113 -1.66 -4.21 0.10
CA THR A 113 -1.74 -3.49 -1.17
C THR A 113 -1.38 -2.01 -0.99
N LEU A 114 -1.97 -1.33 0.01
CA LEU A 114 -1.68 0.09 0.20
C LEU A 114 -0.33 0.35 0.88
N LEU A 115 0.28 -0.63 1.53
CA LEU A 115 1.57 -0.47 2.19
C LEU A 115 2.73 -0.37 1.18
N ARG A 116 2.76 -1.26 0.19
CA ARG A 116 3.86 -1.36 -0.78
C ARG A 116 3.61 -0.46 -2.01
N PRO A 117 4.57 0.41 -2.41
CA PRO A 117 4.39 1.32 -3.54
C PRO A 117 3.98 0.61 -4.84
N LEU A 118 4.66 -0.47 -5.24
CA LEU A 118 4.33 -1.20 -6.45
C LEU A 118 2.90 -1.78 -6.41
N ALA A 119 2.55 -2.51 -5.35
CA ALA A 119 1.21 -3.08 -5.19
C ALA A 119 0.11 -1.99 -5.15
N ARG A 120 0.43 -0.82 -4.57
CA ARG A 120 -0.46 0.34 -4.54
C ARG A 120 -0.68 0.89 -5.95
N ALA A 121 0.39 1.02 -6.75
CA ALA A 121 0.29 1.46 -8.15
C ALA A 121 -0.54 0.50 -8.98
N GLU A 122 -0.26 -0.81 -8.89
CA GLU A 122 -0.99 -1.87 -9.59
C GLU A 122 -2.50 -1.82 -9.27
N TYR A 123 -2.85 -1.72 -7.99
CA TYR A 123 -4.24 -1.59 -7.54
C TYR A 123 -4.94 -0.35 -8.08
N ILE A 124 -4.27 0.80 -8.06
CA ILE A 124 -4.84 2.05 -8.59
C ILE A 124 -5.05 1.93 -10.10
N LEU A 125 -4.09 1.36 -10.82
CA LEU A 125 -4.17 1.19 -12.28
C LEU A 125 -5.26 0.20 -12.68
N GLU A 126 -5.38 -0.94 -11.99
CA GLU A 126 -6.46 -1.90 -12.19
C GLU A 126 -7.84 -1.24 -12.03
N ARG A 127 -8.02 -0.44 -10.97
CA ARG A 127 -9.26 0.29 -10.72
C ARG A 127 -9.62 1.34 -11.76
N ASN A 128 -8.65 1.81 -12.52
CA ASN A 128 -8.85 2.76 -13.60
C ASN A 128 -8.86 2.09 -14.99
N GLY A 129 -8.83 0.76 -15.06
CA GLY A 129 -8.93 0.01 -16.33
C GLY A 129 -7.59 -0.25 -17.03
N TYR A 130 -6.46 -0.04 -16.34
CA TYR A 130 -5.12 -0.25 -16.86
C TYR A 130 -4.38 -1.35 -16.09
N PRO A 131 -4.88 -2.60 -16.03
CA PRO A 131 -4.25 -3.66 -15.26
C PRO A 131 -2.82 -3.94 -15.79
N LEU A 132 -1.92 -4.23 -14.87
CA LEU A 132 -0.60 -4.75 -15.19
C LEU A 132 -0.67 -6.27 -15.28
N SER A 133 -0.10 -6.82 -16.35
CA SER A 133 0.17 -8.24 -16.49
C SER A 133 1.59 -8.56 -16.02
N GLU A 134 1.83 -9.80 -15.62
CA GLU A 134 3.19 -10.33 -15.44
C GLU A 134 3.99 -10.35 -16.75
N ARG A 135 3.29 -10.37 -17.90
CA ARG A 135 3.91 -10.37 -19.24
C ARG A 135 4.26 -8.98 -19.76
N ASP A 136 3.80 -7.93 -19.06
CA ASP A 136 4.11 -6.56 -19.48
C ASP A 136 5.60 -6.30 -19.24
N GLN A 137 6.27 -5.75 -20.26
CA GLN A 137 7.70 -5.44 -20.24
C GLN A 137 7.90 -3.94 -20.45
N VAL A 138 9.10 -3.48 -20.12
CA VAL A 138 9.54 -2.11 -20.42
C VAL A 138 10.11 -2.11 -21.84
N ASP A 139 9.60 -1.24 -22.72
CA ASP A 139 10.08 -1.09 -24.10
C ASP A 139 11.38 -0.26 -24.21
N ASP A 140 11.88 0.26 -23.09
CA ASP A 140 13.13 1.00 -22.97
C ASP A 140 14.34 0.04 -22.94
N MET A 141 15.03 -0.07 -24.07
CA MET A 141 16.19 -0.93 -24.23
C MET A 141 17.39 -0.51 -23.37
N GLU A 142 17.58 0.80 -23.14
CA GLU A 142 18.69 1.30 -22.31
C GLU A 142 18.48 0.88 -20.86
N PHE A 143 17.28 1.11 -20.33
CA PHE A 143 16.89 0.64 -19.01
C PHE A 143 17.02 -0.88 -18.87
N MET A 144 16.55 -1.65 -19.86
CA MET A 144 16.63 -3.11 -19.79
C MET A 144 18.07 -3.62 -19.77
N MET A 145 19.00 -2.97 -20.47
CA MET A 145 20.43 -3.29 -20.36
C MET A 145 20.96 -3.02 -18.95
N GLU A 146 20.64 -1.88 -18.36
CA GLU A 146 21.05 -1.57 -16.97
C GLU A 146 20.54 -2.60 -15.96
N ILE A 147 19.29 -3.08 -16.14
CA ILE A 147 18.72 -4.13 -15.30
C ILE A 147 19.46 -5.47 -15.45
N MET A 148 19.82 -5.83 -16.68
CA MET A 148 20.57 -7.05 -16.96
C MET A 148 21.97 -6.99 -16.36
N ASP A 149 22.69 -5.89 -16.59
CA ASP A 149 24.03 -5.67 -16.05
C ASP A 149 24.03 -5.70 -14.51
N SER A 150 23.02 -5.08 -13.89
CA SER A 150 22.86 -5.10 -12.43
C SER A 150 22.64 -6.51 -11.88
N ARG A 151 21.86 -7.34 -12.58
CA ARG A 151 21.63 -8.74 -12.19
C ARG A 151 22.88 -9.59 -12.35
N GLU A 152 23.59 -9.44 -13.47
CA GLU A 152 24.86 -10.13 -13.71
C GLU A 152 25.88 -9.79 -12.62
N ARG A 153 26.00 -8.50 -12.26
CA ARG A 153 26.86 -8.06 -11.15
C ARG A 153 26.50 -8.75 -9.83
N ILE A 154 25.22 -8.95 -9.51
CA ILE A 154 24.79 -9.65 -8.28
C ILE A 154 25.07 -11.16 -8.37
N ASP A 155 24.78 -11.78 -9.52
CA ASP A 155 24.91 -13.23 -9.71
C ASP A 155 26.39 -13.68 -9.73
N GLU A 156 27.29 -12.86 -10.27
CA GLU A 156 28.73 -13.14 -10.34
C GLU A 156 29.52 -12.67 -9.12
N ALA A 157 28.89 -11.93 -8.20
CA ALA A 157 29.58 -11.34 -7.06
C ALA A 157 30.09 -12.40 -6.07
N SER A 158 31.33 -12.20 -5.64
CA SER A 158 32.00 -12.98 -4.60
C SER A 158 31.91 -12.27 -3.24
N PRO A 159 32.21 -12.94 -2.11
CA PRO A 159 32.23 -12.27 -0.79
C PRO A 159 33.17 -11.05 -0.71
N GLY A 160 34.19 -10.97 -1.57
CA GLY A 160 35.08 -9.81 -1.69
C GLY A 160 34.39 -8.58 -2.29
N ASP A 161 33.28 -8.76 -2.98
CA ASP A 161 32.54 -7.71 -3.70
C ASP A 161 31.42 -7.09 -2.85
N LYS A 162 31.40 -7.34 -1.54
CA LYS A 162 30.35 -6.85 -0.63
C LYS A 162 30.11 -5.34 -0.75
N SER A 163 31.17 -4.55 -0.86
CA SER A 163 31.06 -3.10 -1.03
C SER A 163 30.43 -2.71 -2.37
N SER A 164 30.76 -3.42 -3.46
CA SER A 164 30.21 -3.19 -4.80
C SER A 164 28.70 -3.43 -4.83
N ILE A 165 28.24 -4.53 -4.20
CA ILE A 165 26.81 -4.84 -4.12
C ILE A 165 26.07 -3.87 -3.19
N SER A 166 26.68 -3.44 -2.08
CA SER A 166 26.10 -2.40 -1.23
C SER A 166 25.87 -1.10 -2.01
N SER A 167 26.88 -0.66 -2.77
CA SER A 167 26.74 0.55 -3.61
C SER A 167 25.70 0.39 -4.71
N LEU A 168 25.61 -0.78 -5.34
CA LEU A 168 24.55 -1.06 -6.33
C LEU A 168 23.15 -0.95 -5.72
N VAL A 169 22.95 -1.50 -4.52
CA VAL A 169 21.68 -1.41 -3.78
C VAL A 169 21.36 0.04 -3.42
N GLU A 170 22.34 0.81 -2.95
CA GLU A 170 22.19 2.25 -2.66
C GLU A 170 21.82 3.06 -3.91
N GLU A 171 22.48 2.82 -5.04
CA GLU A 171 22.17 3.44 -6.34
C GLU A 171 20.73 3.09 -6.77
N ASN A 172 20.36 1.81 -6.67
CA ASN A 172 19.03 1.32 -7.03
C ASN A 172 17.93 1.93 -6.15
N GLU A 173 18.20 2.18 -4.87
CA GLU A 173 17.27 2.86 -3.96
C GLU A 173 16.95 4.28 -4.46
N GLU A 174 17.94 5.02 -4.97
CA GLU A 174 17.68 6.33 -5.60
C GLU A 174 16.79 6.21 -6.85
N HIS A 175 16.98 5.17 -7.67
CA HIS A 175 16.14 4.94 -8.85
C HIS A 175 14.70 4.58 -8.45
N ILE A 176 14.52 3.81 -7.38
CA ILE A 176 13.21 3.51 -6.80
C ILE A 176 12.53 4.79 -6.33
N GLU A 177 13.22 5.63 -5.56
CA GLU A 177 12.66 6.90 -5.07
C GLU A 177 12.25 7.84 -6.21
N LYS A 178 13.08 7.98 -7.25
CA LYS A 178 12.77 8.75 -8.45
C LYS A 178 11.50 8.22 -9.14
N THR A 179 11.41 6.90 -9.32
CA THR A 179 10.26 6.25 -9.96
C THR A 179 8.98 6.40 -9.13
N ILE A 180 9.07 6.35 -7.79
CA ILE A 180 7.93 6.59 -6.88
C ILE A 180 7.44 8.04 -6.98
N ASN A 181 8.35 9.01 -7.06
CA ASN A 181 7.99 10.42 -7.25
C ASN A 181 7.32 10.63 -8.60
N GLU A 182 7.84 10.02 -9.67
CA GLU A 182 7.23 10.04 -10.99
C GLU A 182 5.81 9.44 -10.97
N LEU A 183 5.63 8.26 -10.38
CA LEU A 183 4.31 7.63 -10.18
C LEU A 183 3.35 8.54 -9.42
N THR A 184 3.84 9.23 -8.39
CA THR A 184 3.05 10.19 -7.62
C THR A 184 2.51 11.30 -8.51
N GLU A 185 3.35 11.87 -9.38
CA GLU A 185 2.93 12.91 -10.32
C GLU A 185 1.98 12.38 -11.40
N LEU A 186 2.31 11.24 -12.02
CA LEU A 186 1.52 10.66 -13.11
C LEU A 186 0.10 10.29 -12.64
N ILE A 187 -0.01 9.66 -11.48
CA ILE A 187 -1.31 9.31 -10.88
C ILE A 187 -2.09 10.57 -10.47
N SER A 188 -1.40 11.64 -10.02
CA SER A 188 -2.08 12.90 -9.69
C SER A 188 -2.71 13.58 -10.91
N LYS A 189 -2.13 13.36 -12.10
CA LYS A 189 -2.59 13.89 -13.39
C LYS A 189 -3.51 12.93 -14.14
N GLU A 190 -3.83 11.77 -13.55
CA GLU A 190 -4.60 10.68 -14.18
C GLU A 190 -3.99 10.19 -15.50
N ASN A 191 -2.66 10.26 -15.63
CA ASN A 191 -1.94 9.76 -16.81
C ASN A 191 -1.61 8.28 -16.64
N TRP A 192 -2.57 7.43 -16.98
CA TRP A 192 -2.53 5.99 -16.67
C TRP A 192 -1.57 5.17 -17.53
N GLU A 193 -1.35 5.55 -18.78
CA GLU A 193 -0.44 4.85 -19.68
C GLU A 193 1.02 4.99 -19.21
N ASP A 194 1.44 6.22 -18.94
CA ASP A 194 2.77 6.49 -18.40
C ASP A 194 2.93 5.93 -16.99
N ALA A 195 1.89 6.02 -16.14
CA ALA A 195 1.93 5.43 -14.80
C ALA A 195 2.08 3.91 -14.86
N LYS A 196 1.49 3.24 -15.86
CA LYS A 196 1.70 1.81 -16.10
C LYS A 196 3.14 1.52 -16.48
N ALA A 197 3.75 2.28 -17.39
CA ALA A 197 5.16 2.12 -17.75
C ALA A 197 6.09 2.33 -16.53
N ALA A 198 5.84 3.35 -15.72
CA ALA A 198 6.57 3.62 -14.48
C ALA A 198 6.42 2.49 -13.44
N ALA A 199 5.23 1.90 -13.30
CA ALA A 199 5.00 0.78 -12.40
C ALA A 199 5.75 -0.50 -12.85
N ILE A 200 5.85 -0.74 -14.16
CA ILE A 200 6.64 -1.87 -14.68
C ILE A 200 8.14 -1.63 -14.41
N ARG A 201 8.66 -0.40 -14.61
CA ARG A 201 10.04 -0.06 -14.24
C ARG A 201 10.30 -0.29 -12.76
N LEU A 202 9.39 0.16 -11.88
CA LEU A 202 9.49 -0.06 -10.44
C LEU A 202 9.57 -1.55 -10.08
N ARG A 203 8.84 -2.42 -10.78
CA ARG A 203 8.91 -3.88 -10.58
C ARG A 203 10.30 -4.45 -10.84
N TYR A 204 10.98 -3.99 -11.89
CA TYR A 204 12.36 -4.43 -12.17
C TYR A 204 13.34 -3.94 -11.11
N LEU A 205 13.22 -2.67 -10.69
CA LEU A 205 14.05 -2.07 -9.64
C LEU A 205 13.85 -2.77 -8.28
N GLU A 206 12.60 -3.06 -7.87
CA GLU A 206 12.34 -3.87 -6.67
C GLU A 206 12.92 -5.29 -6.79
N GLY A 207 13.00 -5.84 -8.01
CA GLY A 207 13.64 -7.13 -8.27
C GLY A 207 15.15 -7.12 -7.98
N ILE A 208 15.85 -6.08 -8.42
CA ILE A 208 17.28 -5.86 -8.13
C ILE A 208 17.49 -5.66 -6.64
N GLU A 209 16.68 -4.79 -6.03
CA GLU A 209 16.74 -4.47 -4.60
C GLU A 209 16.67 -5.74 -3.73
N ASN A 210 15.69 -6.59 -4.01
CA ASN A 210 15.49 -7.84 -3.29
C ASN A 210 16.63 -8.84 -3.52
N ALA A 211 17.16 -8.92 -4.75
CA ALA A 211 18.28 -9.80 -5.06
C ALA A 211 19.56 -9.35 -4.34
N GLY A 212 19.88 -8.05 -4.39
CA GLY A 212 21.05 -7.47 -3.74
C GLY A 212 20.99 -7.59 -2.22
N LYS A 213 19.86 -7.24 -1.59
CA LYS A 213 19.66 -7.40 -0.14
C LYS A 213 19.79 -8.86 0.30
N LYS A 214 19.15 -9.78 -0.42
CA LYS A 214 19.26 -11.22 -0.12
C LYS A 214 20.70 -11.73 -0.26
N TRP A 215 21.44 -11.25 -1.26
CA TRP A 215 22.85 -11.61 -1.42
C TRP A 215 23.69 -11.10 -0.25
N LEU A 216 23.48 -9.84 0.18
CA LEU A 216 24.17 -9.25 1.34
C LEU A 216 23.90 -10.02 2.63
N GLU A 217 22.64 -10.41 2.88
CA GLU A 217 22.24 -11.22 4.04
C GLU A 217 22.90 -12.60 4.08
N ASN A 218 23.19 -13.21 2.92
CA ASN A 218 23.80 -14.54 2.86
C ASN A 218 25.32 -14.56 3.12
N ILE A 219 25.97 -13.39 3.12
CA ILE A 219 27.43 -13.25 3.27
C ILE A 219 27.81 -12.75 4.67
N GLU A 220 26.84 -12.29 5.46
CA GLU A 220 27.00 -11.99 6.89
C GLU A 220 27.08 -13.24 7.76
#